data_AF-A0A246G9W1-F1
#
_entry.id   AF-A0A246G9W1-F1
#
_cell.length_a   1.000
_cell.length_b   1.000
_cell.length_c   1.000
_cell.angle_alpha   90.00
_cell.angle_beta   90.00
_cell.angle_gamma   90.00
#
_symmetry.space_group_name_H-M   'P 1'
#
loop_
_entity.id
_entity.type
_entity.pdbx_description
1 polymer ?
#
loop_
_entity_poly.entity_id
_entity_poly.type
_entity_poly.pdbx_seq_one_letter_code
_entity_poly.pdbx_strand_id
1 'polypeptide(L)'
;METTKNKGGRLTATERDYKKSQGKDLFIKGFSLTNISEIIGVGVKTLGNWRDENDWEKEKELNNIRPSEIKKMILEYVRDLKNGEIPLYKADDLAKVSAAFDRLNDSRKKTVYTMESFDEFSQFMMVMAGNATGKKREEILAQLQVIRPYFDKYITELLQND
;
A
#
# COMPACT_ATOMS: atom_id res chain seq x y z
N MET A 1 -10.17 -34.25 -3.28
CA MET A 1 -9.48 -33.59 -2.15
C MET A 1 -8.03 -34.03 -2.17
N GLU A 2 -7.17 -33.27 -2.85
CA GLU A 2 -5.72 -33.48 -2.77
C GLU A 2 -5.18 -32.60 -1.65
N THR A 3 -4.78 -33.25 -0.56
CA THR A 3 -4.00 -32.64 0.51
C THR A 3 -2.62 -32.27 -0.03
N THR A 4 -2.34 -30.98 -0.18
CA THR A 4 -1.02 -30.46 -0.48
C THR A 4 -0.08 -30.79 0.68
N LYS A 5 0.69 -31.87 0.51
CA LYS A 5 1.85 -32.22 1.33
C LYS A 5 2.78 -31.01 1.42
N ASN A 6 2.97 -30.51 2.63
CA ASN A 6 3.98 -29.52 3.00
C ASN A 6 5.37 -30.07 2.63
N LYS A 7 5.88 -29.69 1.44
CA LYS A 7 7.27 -29.98 1.05
C LYS A 7 8.16 -28.98 1.76
N GLY A 8 8.80 -29.41 2.83
CA GLY A 8 9.87 -28.68 3.53
C GLY A 8 11.14 -28.55 2.69
N GLY A 9 11.03 -27.95 1.51
CA GLY A 9 12.17 -27.48 0.72
C GLY A 9 12.54 -26.07 1.15
N ARG A 10 13.83 -25.82 1.39
CA ARG A 10 14.34 -24.47 1.71
C ARG A 10 14.01 -23.55 0.52
N LEU A 11 13.30 -22.45 0.77
CA LEU A 11 13.01 -21.44 -0.25
C LEU A 11 14.30 -21.05 -0.99
N THR A 12 14.23 -20.91 -2.31
CA THR A 12 15.31 -20.26 -3.05
C THR A 12 15.48 -18.81 -2.57
N ALA A 13 16.65 -18.21 -2.79
CA ALA A 13 16.89 -16.83 -2.36
C ALA A 13 15.85 -15.86 -2.97
N THR A 14 15.55 -16.02 -4.25
CA THR A 14 14.57 -15.20 -4.97
C THR A 14 13.15 -15.36 -4.42
N GLU A 15 12.69 -16.60 -4.20
CA GLU A 15 11.35 -16.85 -3.64
C GLU A 15 11.24 -16.31 -2.21
N ARG A 16 12.31 -16.43 -1.43
CA ARG A 16 12.36 -15.87 -0.07
C ARG A 16 12.22 -14.36 -0.11
N ASP A 17 12.99 -13.68 -0.96
CA ASP A 17 12.99 -12.22 -1.03
C ASP A 17 11.64 -11.69 -1.54
N TYR A 18 11.05 -12.37 -2.52
CA TYR A 18 9.68 -12.07 -2.99
C TYR A 18 8.64 -12.21 -1.87
N LYS A 19 8.62 -13.36 -1.17
CA LYS A 19 7.68 -13.59 -0.06
C LYS A 19 7.92 -12.65 1.12
N LYS A 20 9.18 -12.27 1.38
CA LYS A 20 9.53 -11.29 2.41
C LYS A 20 8.97 -9.91 2.05
N SER A 21 9.09 -9.49 0.80
CA SER A 21 8.48 -8.26 0.30
C SER A 21 6.95 -8.28 0.44
N GLN A 22 6.29 -9.35 -0.01
CA GLN A 22 4.84 -9.49 0.12
C GLN A 22 4.37 -9.49 1.58
N GLY A 23 5.12 -10.17 2.47
CA GLY A 23 4.85 -10.17 3.90
C GLY A 23 4.94 -8.78 4.51
N LYS A 24 5.97 -7.99 4.13
CA LYS A 24 6.13 -6.60 4.57
C LYS A 24 4.94 -5.74 4.14
N ASP A 25 4.54 -5.83 2.86
CA ASP A 25 3.42 -5.05 2.33
C ASP A 25 2.10 -5.33 3.06
N LEU A 26 1.80 -6.60 3.32
CA LEU A 26 0.60 -6.99 4.07
C LEU A 26 0.66 -6.55 5.53
N PHE A 27 1.84 -6.61 6.16
CA PHE A 27 2.04 -6.16 7.53
C PHE A 27 1.82 -4.65 7.68
N ILE A 28 2.38 -3.86 6.76
CA ILE A 28 2.18 -2.40 6.71
C ILE A 28 0.69 -2.06 6.54
N LYS A 29 -0.03 -2.84 5.72
CA LYS A 29 -1.50 -2.74 5.55
C LYS A 29 -2.31 -3.21 6.76
N GLY A 30 -1.67 -3.64 7.85
CA GLY A 30 -2.31 -3.95 9.14
C GLY A 30 -2.69 -5.41 9.36
N PHE A 31 -2.31 -6.33 8.47
CA PHE A 31 -2.61 -7.75 8.65
C PHE A 31 -1.77 -8.35 9.80
N SER A 32 -2.37 -9.27 10.57
CA SER A 32 -1.65 -10.03 11.58
C SER A 32 -0.66 -11.01 10.94
N LEU A 33 0.44 -11.35 11.63
CA LEU A 33 1.41 -12.33 11.12
C LEU A 33 0.77 -13.71 10.86
N THR A 34 -0.27 -14.06 11.62
CA THR A 34 -1.06 -15.28 11.40
C THR A 34 -1.78 -15.23 10.05
N ASN A 35 -2.51 -14.14 9.76
CA ASN A 35 -3.21 -13.99 8.49
C ASN A 35 -2.22 -13.95 7.31
N ILE A 36 -1.09 -13.26 7.48
CA ILE A 36 -0.04 -13.20 6.46
C ILE A 36 0.53 -14.59 6.20
N SER A 37 0.80 -15.37 7.25
CA SER A 37 1.29 -16.76 7.15
C SER A 37 0.35 -17.62 6.31
N GLU A 38 -0.96 -17.48 6.48
CA GLU A 38 -1.97 -18.19 5.69
C GLU A 38 -1.99 -17.73 4.22
N ILE A 39 -1.87 -16.43 3.97
CA ILE A 39 -1.90 -15.86 2.61
C ILE A 39 -0.67 -16.26 1.79
N ILE A 40 0.53 -16.15 2.34
CA ILE A 40 1.79 -16.32 1.57
C ILE A 40 2.50 -17.66 1.83
N GLY A 41 1.98 -18.48 2.76
CA GLY A 41 2.52 -19.80 3.10
C GLY A 41 3.93 -19.73 3.69
N VAL A 42 4.20 -18.76 4.57
CA VAL A 42 5.46 -18.64 5.33
C VAL A 42 5.13 -18.72 6.81
N GLY A 43 5.82 -19.59 7.56
CA GLY A 43 5.54 -19.76 8.99
C GLY A 43 5.69 -18.47 9.79
N VAL A 44 4.78 -18.26 10.75
CA VAL A 44 4.71 -17.06 11.61
C VAL A 44 6.04 -16.72 12.28
N LYS A 45 6.82 -17.72 12.73
CA LYS A 45 8.14 -17.48 13.33
C LYS A 45 9.13 -16.83 12.35
N THR A 46 9.16 -17.29 11.10
CA THR A 46 9.99 -16.71 10.04
C THR A 46 9.56 -15.29 9.72
N LEU A 47 8.25 -15.04 9.65
CA LEU A 47 7.71 -13.69 9.46
C LEU A 47 8.06 -12.75 10.62
N GLY A 48 8.01 -13.23 11.86
CA GLY A 48 8.43 -12.48 13.04
C GLY A 48 9.90 -12.07 12.95
N ASN A 49 10.80 -13.00 12.62
CA ASN A 49 12.21 -12.68 12.41
C ASN A 49 12.41 -11.63 11.32
N TRP A 50 11.73 -11.76 10.17
CA TRP A 50 11.83 -10.76 9.10
C TRP A 50 11.29 -9.39 9.52
N ARG A 51 10.19 -9.35 10.27
CA ARG A 51 9.62 -8.12 10.81
C ARG A 51 10.63 -7.37 11.67
N ASP A 52 11.29 -8.10 12.57
CA ASP A 52 12.22 -7.53 13.55
C ASP A 52 13.56 -7.16 12.90
N GLU A 53 14.13 -8.02 12.05
CA GLU A 53 15.41 -7.77 11.37
C GLU A 53 15.37 -6.62 10.34
N ASN A 54 14.18 -6.21 9.89
CA ASN A 54 14.02 -5.26 8.80
C ASN A 54 13.08 -4.10 9.17
N ASP A 55 12.88 -3.86 10.46
CA ASP A 55 12.13 -2.73 11.02
C ASP A 55 10.76 -2.50 10.38
N TRP A 56 9.98 -3.57 10.15
CA TRP A 56 8.67 -3.44 9.50
C TRP A 56 7.70 -2.56 10.30
N GLU A 57 7.86 -2.46 11.63
CA GLU A 57 7.07 -1.57 12.47
C GLU A 57 7.34 -0.09 12.15
N LYS A 58 8.61 0.29 11.97
CA LYS A 58 8.98 1.65 11.58
C LYS A 58 8.40 1.99 10.20
N GLU A 59 8.49 1.06 9.26
CA GLU A 59 7.92 1.24 7.92
C GLU A 59 6.40 1.36 7.95
N LYS A 60 5.75 0.59 8.81
CA LYS A 60 4.31 0.69 9.06
C LYS A 60 3.94 2.03 9.67
N GLU A 61 4.73 2.53 10.62
CA GLU A 61 4.54 3.85 11.22
C GLU A 61 4.65 4.94 10.14
N LEU A 62 5.72 4.94 9.35
CA LEU A 62 5.94 5.92 8.27
C LEU A 62 4.80 5.91 7.24
N ASN A 63 4.32 4.72 6.83
CA ASN A 63 3.17 4.59 5.93
C ASN A 63 1.84 4.99 6.57
N ASN A 64 1.77 5.08 7.90
CA ASN A 64 0.59 5.50 8.64
C ASN A 64 0.58 6.98 9.04
N ILE A 65 1.67 7.73 8.81
CA ILE A 65 1.66 9.18 9.00
C ILE A 65 0.66 9.81 8.01
N ARG A 66 -0.37 10.45 8.57
CA ARG A 66 -1.45 11.11 7.81
C ARG A 66 -1.24 12.63 7.78
N PRO A 67 -1.76 13.36 6.78
CA PRO A 67 -1.77 14.82 6.79
C PRO A 67 -2.36 15.43 8.07
N SER A 68 -3.33 14.73 8.68
CA SER A 68 -3.96 15.12 9.94
C SER A 68 -2.98 15.18 11.12
N GLU A 69 -1.87 14.43 11.10
CA GLU A 69 -0.84 14.51 12.13
C GLU A 69 -0.07 15.83 12.05
N ILE A 70 0.22 16.33 10.85
CA ILE A 70 0.84 17.65 10.66
C ILE A 70 -0.12 18.73 11.18
N LYS A 71 -1.41 18.62 10.88
CA LYS A 71 -2.45 19.50 11.42
C LYS A 71 -2.46 19.47 12.96
N LYS A 72 -2.36 18.29 13.57
CA LYS A 72 -2.31 18.13 15.03
C LYS A 72 -1.08 18.82 15.62
N MET A 73 0.11 18.64 15.04
CA MET A 73 1.33 19.32 15.47
C MET A 73 1.19 20.86 15.44
N ILE A 74 0.55 21.40 14.40
CA ILE A 74 0.26 22.85 14.30
C ILE A 74 -0.70 23.29 15.41
N LEU A 75 -1.75 22.51 15.69
CA LEU A 75 -2.72 22.84 16.75
C LEU A 75 -2.09 22.77 18.14
N GLU A 76 -1.21 21.81 18.39
CA GLU A 76 -0.43 21.70 19.63
C GLU A 76 0.49 22.93 19.79
N TYR A 77 1.20 23.32 18.73
CA TYR A 77 1.99 24.55 18.73
C TYR A 77 1.16 25.80 19.11
N VAL A 78 -0.04 25.95 18.53
CA VAL A 78 -0.94 27.08 18.84
C VAL A 78 -1.46 27.01 20.28
N ARG A 79 -1.76 25.80 20.78
CA ARG A 79 -2.17 25.58 22.18
C ARG A 79 -1.07 26.00 23.15
N ASP A 80 0.17 25.58 22.90
CA ASP A 80 1.30 25.88 23.78
C ASP A 80 1.53 27.39 23.87
N LEU A 81 1.49 28.09 22.73
CA LEU A 81 1.55 29.55 22.71
C LEU A 81 0.42 30.21 23.52
N LYS A 82 -0.82 29.72 23.38
CA LYS A 82 -1.97 30.25 24.14
C LYS A 82 -1.82 30.06 25.65
N ASN A 83 -1.15 28.99 26.07
CA ASN A 83 -0.92 28.67 27.46
C ASN A 83 0.36 29.32 28.03
N GLY A 84 1.16 30.00 27.20
CA GLY A 84 2.46 30.53 27.60
C GLY A 84 3.54 29.46 27.80
N GLU A 85 3.32 28.26 27.25
CA GLU A 85 4.27 27.15 27.26
C GLU A 85 5.28 27.30 26.12
N ILE A 86 6.45 26.65 26.26
CA ILE A 86 7.46 26.60 25.20
C ILE A 86 7.05 25.52 24.20
N PRO A 87 6.72 25.86 22.94
CA PRO A 87 6.30 24.86 21.98
C PRO A 87 7.41 23.87 21.65
N LEU A 88 7.05 22.59 21.47
CA LEU A 88 7.99 21.53 21.08
C LEU A 88 8.60 21.76 19.69
N TYR A 89 7.82 22.36 18.78
CA TYR A 89 8.20 22.59 17.39
C TYR A 89 8.34 24.08 17.08
N LYS A 90 9.14 24.44 16.08
CA LYS A 90 9.23 25.83 15.58
C LYS A 90 8.21 26.06 14.49
N ALA A 91 7.63 27.26 14.43
CA ALA A 91 6.70 27.64 13.37
C ALA A 91 7.29 27.47 11.95
N ASP A 92 8.57 27.83 11.76
CA ASP A 92 9.25 27.70 10.46
C ASP A 92 9.38 26.24 10.01
N ASP A 93 9.71 25.34 10.94
CA ASP A 93 9.80 23.90 10.64
C ASP A 93 8.42 23.32 10.28
N LEU A 94 7.38 23.68 11.04
CA LEU A 94 6.00 23.27 10.75
C LEU A 94 5.51 23.79 9.39
N ALA A 95 5.84 25.05 9.05
CA ALA A 95 5.48 25.64 7.76
C ALA A 95 6.17 24.91 6.59
N LYS A 96 7.46 24.58 6.73
CA LYS A 96 8.22 23.83 5.72
C LYS A 96 7.70 22.40 5.55
N VAL A 97 7.41 21.71 6.65
CA VAL A 97 6.86 20.34 6.62
C VAL A 97 5.48 20.34 5.98
N SER A 98 4.60 21.29 6.33
CA SER A 98 3.28 21.43 5.70
C SER A 98 3.40 21.67 4.19
N ALA A 99 4.25 22.61 3.76
CA ALA A 99 4.43 22.91 2.34
C ALA A 99 5.06 21.75 1.56
N ALA A 100 5.98 20.99 2.17
CA ALA A 100 6.53 19.78 1.56
C ALA A 100 5.46 18.69 1.42
N PHE A 101 4.61 18.54 2.43
CA PHE A 101 3.53 17.56 2.43
C PHE A 101 2.46 17.89 1.37
N ASP A 102 2.04 19.16 1.25
CA ASP A 102 1.11 19.62 0.21
C ASP A 102 1.61 19.30 -1.21
N ARG A 103 2.94 19.36 -1.44
CA ARG A 103 3.55 19.02 -2.73
C ARG A 103 3.59 17.51 -2.99
N LEU A 104 3.78 16.70 -1.95
CA LEU A 104 3.82 15.22 -2.04
C LEU A 104 2.43 14.60 -2.11
N ASN A 105 1.44 15.30 -1.56
CA ASN A 105 0.08 14.83 -1.44
C ASN A 105 -0.86 15.50 -2.45
N ASP A 106 -0.36 15.79 -3.65
CA ASP A 106 -1.22 16.09 -4.80
C ASP A 106 -1.92 14.80 -5.23
N SER A 107 -2.92 14.47 -4.45
CA SER A 107 -3.72 13.26 -4.54
C SER A 107 -4.66 13.31 -5.75
N ARG A 108 -4.94 14.51 -6.27
CA ARG A 108 -5.44 14.71 -7.64
C ARG A 108 -4.45 14.20 -8.69
N LYS A 109 -3.15 14.51 -8.59
CA LYS A 109 -2.13 13.89 -9.47
C LYS A 109 -2.04 12.37 -9.29
N LYS A 110 -2.05 11.87 -8.04
CA LYS A 110 -2.04 10.41 -7.79
C LYS A 110 -3.26 9.72 -8.42
N THR A 111 -4.44 10.31 -8.27
CA THR A 111 -5.69 9.78 -8.85
C THR A 111 -5.61 9.76 -10.36
N VAL A 112 -5.24 10.90 -10.98
CA VAL A 112 -5.12 11.01 -12.45
C VAL A 112 -4.11 10.01 -13.00
N TYR A 113 -2.89 9.94 -12.45
CA TYR A 113 -1.89 8.98 -12.92
C TYR A 113 -2.30 7.52 -12.70
N THR A 114 -3.06 7.25 -11.63
CA THR A 114 -3.58 5.90 -11.38
C THR A 114 -4.65 5.53 -12.40
N MET A 115 -5.58 6.44 -12.71
CA MET A 115 -6.58 6.25 -13.77
C MET A 115 -5.89 6.02 -15.12
N GLU A 116 -4.93 6.86 -15.50
CA GLU A 116 -4.18 6.75 -16.76
C GLU A 116 -3.45 5.40 -16.85
N SER A 117 -2.72 5.01 -15.80
CA SER A 117 -2.00 3.72 -15.77
C SER A 117 -2.93 2.52 -15.91
N PHE A 118 -4.12 2.58 -15.31
CA PHE A 118 -5.08 1.49 -15.39
C PHE A 118 -5.82 1.46 -16.72
N ASP A 119 -6.09 2.61 -17.33
CA ASP A 119 -6.63 2.68 -18.69
C ASP A 119 -5.62 2.14 -19.69
N GLU A 120 -4.33 2.51 -19.59
CA GLU A 120 -3.25 1.93 -20.39
C GLU A 120 -3.16 0.41 -20.23
N PHE A 121 -3.21 -0.09 -18.99
CA PHE A 121 -3.24 -1.52 -18.71
C PHE A 121 -4.48 -2.22 -19.29
N SER A 122 -5.64 -1.57 -19.19
CA SER A 122 -6.90 -2.08 -19.75
C SER A 122 -6.82 -2.16 -21.28
N GLN A 123 -6.23 -1.15 -21.94
CA GLN A 123 -5.98 -1.16 -23.38
C GLN A 123 -5.01 -2.26 -23.78
N PHE A 124 -3.92 -2.45 -23.02
CA PHE A 124 -3.00 -3.56 -23.23
C PHE A 124 -3.72 -4.92 -23.16
N MET A 125 -4.58 -5.12 -22.17
CA MET A 125 -5.41 -6.33 -22.06
C MET A 125 -6.42 -6.47 -23.21
N MET A 126 -7.02 -5.38 -23.68
CA MET A 126 -7.92 -5.39 -24.84
C MET A 126 -7.19 -5.79 -26.12
N VAL A 127 -5.97 -5.28 -26.34
CA VAL A 127 -5.10 -5.70 -27.45
C VAL A 127 -4.74 -7.18 -27.34
N MET A 128 -4.41 -7.66 -26.14
CA MET A 128 -4.18 -9.09 -25.91
C MET A 128 -5.41 -9.95 -26.23
N ALA A 129 -6.62 -9.50 -25.84
CA ALA A 129 -7.87 -10.17 -26.17
C ALA A 129 -8.12 -10.20 -27.68
N GLY A 130 -7.88 -9.07 -28.38
CA GLY A 130 -8.02 -8.97 -29.83
C GLY A 130 -7.08 -9.90 -30.60
N ASN A 131 -5.88 -10.13 -30.07
CA ASN A 131 -4.90 -11.06 -30.63
C ASN A 131 -5.11 -12.52 -30.21
N ALA A 132 -6.05 -12.79 -29.31
CA ALA A 132 -6.40 -14.14 -28.85
C ALA A 132 -7.66 -14.67 -29.54
N THR A 133 -7.84 -15.99 -29.53
CA THR A 133 -9.02 -16.66 -30.10
C THR A 133 -9.66 -17.62 -29.10
N GLY A 134 -10.95 -17.90 -29.30
CA GLY A 134 -11.72 -18.83 -28.49
C GLY A 134 -11.73 -18.48 -27.00
N LYS A 135 -11.59 -19.52 -26.16
CA LYS A 135 -11.70 -19.44 -24.70
C LYS A 135 -10.73 -18.43 -24.06
N LYS A 136 -9.51 -18.31 -24.59
CA LYS A 136 -8.50 -17.39 -24.03
C LYS A 136 -8.92 -15.92 -24.17
N ARG A 137 -9.58 -15.56 -25.27
CA ARG A 137 -10.15 -14.22 -25.46
C ARG A 137 -11.24 -13.94 -24.43
N GLU A 138 -12.13 -14.91 -24.23
CA GLU A 138 -13.24 -14.79 -23.28
C GLU A 138 -12.75 -14.63 -21.84
N GLU A 139 -11.71 -15.37 -21.45
CA GLU A 139 -11.08 -15.26 -20.13
C GLU A 139 -10.47 -13.87 -19.87
N ILE A 140 -9.74 -13.32 -20.84
CA ILE A 140 -9.12 -11.98 -20.73
C ILE A 140 -10.20 -10.90 -20.58
N LEU A 141 -11.27 -10.98 -21.37
CA LEU A 141 -12.38 -10.02 -21.29
C LEU A 141 -13.15 -10.14 -19.97
N ALA A 142 -13.39 -11.37 -19.48
CA ALA A 142 -14.05 -11.59 -18.20
C ALA A 142 -13.23 -11.04 -17.02
N GLN A 143 -11.90 -11.22 -17.04
CA GLN A 143 -11.02 -10.63 -16.02
C GLN A 143 -11.10 -9.11 -16.01
N LEU A 144 -11.05 -8.48 -17.19
CA LEU A 144 -11.17 -7.03 -17.31
C LEU A 144 -12.50 -6.52 -16.72
N GLN A 145 -13.61 -7.20 -17.03
CA GLN A 145 -14.94 -6.87 -16.50
C GLN A 145 -15.02 -7.02 -14.98
N VAL A 146 -14.36 -8.02 -14.41
CA VAL A 146 -14.34 -8.24 -12.95
C VAL A 146 -13.48 -7.19 -12.26
N ILE A 147 -12.32 -6.83 -12.81
CA ILE A 147 -11.35 -5.93 -12.17
C ILE A 147 -11.81 -4.46 -12.24
N ARG A 148 -12.41 -4.02 -13.35
CA ARG A 148 -12.78 -2.61 -13.56
C ARG A 148 -13.62 -2.02 -12.42
N PRO A 149 -14.70 -2.67 -11.92
CA PRO A 149 -15.48 -2.13 -10.80
C PRO A 149 -14.70 -2.00 -9.49
N TYR A 150 -13.73 -2.89 -9.22
CA TYR A 150 -12.88 -2.75 -8.03
C TYR A 150 -11.91 -1.59 -8.17
N PHE A 151 -11.40 -1.36 -9.39
CA PHE A 151 -10.57 -0.21 -9.67
C PHE A 151 -11.34 1.11 -9.52
N ASP A 152 -12.56 1.18 -10.06
CA ASP A 152 -13.42 2.37 -9.93
C ASP A 152 -13.74 2.69 -8.45
N LYS A 153 -13.95 1.66 -7.62
CA LYS A 153 -14.08 1.81 -6.16
C LYS A 153 -12.81 2.39 -5.54
N TYR A 154 -11.65 1.85 -5.88
CA TYR A 154 -10.36 2.35 -5.38
C TYR A 154 -10.11 3.82 -5.77
N ILE A 155 -10.42 4.19 -7.02
CA ILE A 155 -10.35 5.57 -7.48
C ILE A 155 -11.29 6.48 -6.68
N THR A 156 -12.50 6.02 -6.38
CA THR A 156 -13.45 6.77 -5.55
C THR A 156 -12.91 6.97 -4.14
N GLU A 157 -12.26 5.96 -3.54
CA GLU A 157 -11.57 6.10 -2.26
C GLU A 157 -10.41 7.10 -2.33
N LEU A 158 -9.65 7.14 -3.42
CA LEU A 158 -8.57 8.12 -3.60
C LEU A 158 -9.12 9.55 -3.64
N LEU A 159 -10.24 9.78 -4.34
CA LEU A 159 -10.88 11.11 -4.45
C LEU A 159 -11.55 11.58 -3.16
N GLN A 160 -11.99 10.66 -2.30
CA GLN A 160 -12.68 10.98 -1.04
C GLN A 160 -11.71 11.25 0.13
N ASN A 161 -10.46 10.80 0.01
CA ASN A 161 -9.41 10.98 1.02
C ASN A 161 -8.47 12.16 0.70
N ASP A 162 -8.86 13.02 -0.25
CA ASP A 162 -8.33 14.38 -0.49
C ASP A 162 -8.87 15.38 0.54
#